data_AF-A0A1I7EWR6-F1
#
_entry.id   AF-A0A1I7EWR6-F1
#
_cell.length_a   1.000
_cell.length_b   1.000
_cell.length_c   1.000
_cell.angle_alpha   90.00
_cell.angle_beta   90.00
_cell.angle_gamma   90.00
#
_symmetry.space_group_name_H-M   'P 1'
#
loop_
_entity.id
_entity.type
_entity.pdbx_description
1 polymer ?
#
loop_
_entity_poly.entity_id
_entity_poly.type
_entity_poly.pdbx_seq_one_letter_code
_entity_poly.pdbx_strand_id
1 'polypeptide(L)'
;MTEHYLPVKESLGYKNVKTALWNVFQIDLDKITIREGGYENFRFDLTYNRIPIIIIVAVTGKHQQFEIGEGGTVTISLPDPDYPTSSFSETQFLDCVIKDPTIEKRIRHISGKKEENVEFLFKVLKDYLESDEAKLLLKNKDIILDTVSIDTIGVVEDHLELLLIDDNLWLSYTEHDHLLKLQEKINNYIHYLESKQYVEKYGDNFKEKVIHIIFQYAPSDNGLAFLVQVQKVLQSTDMSLKVTLPD
;
A
#
# COMPACT_ATOMS: atom_id res chain seq x y z
N MET A 1 39.95 -2.24 -8.19
CA MET A 1 39.84 -1.02 -7.37
C MET A 1 38.43 -1.01 -6.81
N THR A 2 38.27 -1.05 -5.48
CA THR A 2 36.97 -0.76 -4.85
C THR A 2 36.72 0.73 -5.04
N GLU A 3 35.74 1.08 -5.87
CA GLU A 3 35.31 2.48 -6.02
C GLU A 3 34.75 2.95 -4.67
N HIS A 4 35.33 4.00 -4.12
CA HIS A 4 34.88 4.60 -2.87
C HIS A 4 33.90 5.73 -3.19
N TYR A 5 32.60 5.44 -3.14
CA TYR A 5 31.55 6.45 -3.18
C TYR A 5 31.42 7.14 -1.81
N LEU A 6 31.12 8.45 -1.76
CA LEU A 6 30.64 9.09 -0.53
C LEU A 6 29.39 8.37 -0.02
N PRO A 7 29.16 8.33 1.30
CA PRO A 7 27.89 7.90 1.88
C PRO A 7 26.69 8.66 1.26
N VAL A 8 25.54 8.02 1.13
CA VAL A 8 24.32 8.63 0.55
C VAL A 8 23.99 9.97 1.20
N LYS A 9 24.07 10.06 2.53
CA LYS A 9 23.79 11.29 3.28
C LYS A 9 24.74 12.44 2.99
N GLU A 10 25.93 12.14 2.45
CA GLU A 10 26.93 13.14 2.08
C GLU A 10 26.78 13.60 0.62
N SER A 11 26.01 12.86 -0.21
CA SER A 11 25.75 13.23 -1.60
C SER A 11 25.00 14.55 -1.73
N LEU A 12 25.27 15.29 -2.80
CA LEU A 12 24.58 16.55 -3.11
C LEU A 12 23.09 16.31 -3.38
N GLY A 13 22.74 15.21 -4.05
CA GLY A 13 21.33 14.81 -4.27
C GLY A 13 20.56 14.66 -2.96
N TYR A 14 21.12 13.95 -1.98
CA TYR A 14 20.52 13.83 -0.66
C TYR A 14 20.35 15.18 0.04
N LYS A 15 21.39 16.02 0.04
CA LYS A 15 21.36 17.35 0.68
C LYS A 15 20.29 18.25 0.08
N ASN A 16 20.16 18.26 -1.24
CA ASN A 16 19.16 19.08 -1.94
C ASN A 16 17.75 18.54 -1.73
N VAL A 17 17.55 17.21 -1.79
CA VAL A 17 16.27 16.58 -1.46
C VAL A 17 15.88 16.86 -0.02
N LYS A 18 16.81 16.71 0.93
CA LYS A 18 16.57 17.03 2.35
C LYS A 18 16.11 18.48 2.54
N THR A 19 16.81 19.42 1.90
CA THR A 19 16.50 20.85 2.03
C THR A 19 15.14 21.19 1.41
N ALA A 20 14.88 20.72 0.18
CA ALA A 20 13.59 20.90 -0.48
C ALA A 20 12.44 20.27 0.31
N LEU A 21 12.66 19.07 0.88
CA LEU A 21 11.65 18.36 1.67
C LEU A 21 11.30 19.15 2.94
N TRP A 22 12.31 19.69 3.63
CA TRP A 22 12.10 20.57 4.76
C TRP A 22 11.35 21.85 4.36
N ASN A 23 11.78 22.53 3.29
CA ASN A 23 11.16 23.78 2.85
C ASN A 23 9.69 23.62 2.48
N VAL A 24 9.34 22.56 1.75
CA VAL A 24 7.99 22.37 1.20
C VAL A 24 7.05 21.63 2.16
N PHE A 25 7.55 20.58 2.82
CA PHE A 25 6.73 19.69 3.65
C PHE A 25 7.04 19.79 5.15
N GLN A 26 8.11 20.48 5.55
CA GLN A 26 8.59 20.52 6.95
C GLN A 26 8.93 19.11 7.48
N ILE A 27 9.40 18.22 6.59
CA ILE A 27 9.80 16.85 6.92
C ILE A 27 11.33 16.75 6.91
N ASP A 28 11.88 16.19 7.98
CA ASP A 28 13.32 15.96 8.14
C ASP A 28 13.72 14.59 7.56
N LEU A 29 14.44 14.61 6.44
CA LEU A 29 14.90 13.39 5.75
C LEU A 29 15.81 12.52 6.62
N ASP A 30 16.52 13.09 7.60
CA ASP A 30 17.43 12.30 8.45
C ASP A 30 16.69 11.33 9.39
N LYS A 31 15.40 11.56 9.63
CA LYS A 31 14.52 10.70 10.44
C LYS A 31 13.85 9.59 9.64
N ILE A 32 14.04 9.56 8.33
CA ILE A 32 13.43 8.58 7.44
C ILE A 32 14.45 7.51 7.09
N THR A 33 13.98 6.25 7.06
CA THR A 33 14.81 5.12 6.64
C THR A 33 15.11 5.22 5.14
N ILE A 34 16.39 5.29 4.82
CA ILE A 34 16.90 5.27 3.45
C ILE A 34 17.20 3.84 3.04
N ARG A 35 16.77 3.44 1.83
CA ARG A 35 17.12 2.16 1.22
C ARG A 35 18.03 2.42 0.03
N GLU A 36 19.28 2.01 0.17
CA GLU A 36 20.29 2.08 -0.89
C GLU A 36 20.10 0.89 -1.84
N GLY A 37 20.22 1.10 -3.15
CA GLY A 37 20.18 0.00 -4.12
C GLY A 37 21.56 -0.50 -4.51
N GLY A 38 21.61 -1.44 -5.45
CA GLY A 38 22.86 -2.06 -5.91
C GLY A 38 23.75 -1.16 -6.79
N TYR A 39 23.33 0.07 -7.05
CA TYR A 39 24.06 1.10 -7.78
C TYR A 39 24.08 2.38 -6.95
N GLU A 40 24.56 3.49 -7.53
CA GLU A 40 24.36 4.83 -7.01
C GLU A 40 22.87 5.19 -7.11
N ASN A 41 22.07 4.69 -6.16
CA ASN A 41 20.69 5.08 -5.98
C ASN A 41 20.25 4.88 -4.54
N PHE A 42 19.33 5.74 -4.12
CA PHE A 42 18.63 5.55 -2.88
C PHE A 42 17.15 5.86 -3.08
N ARG A 43 16.33 5.19 -2.29
CA ARG A 43 14.90 5.42 -2.22
C ARG A 43 14.47 5.59 -0.78
N PHE A 44 13.41 6.36 -0.60
CA PHE A 44 12.73 6.50 0.67
C PHE A 44 11.24 6.68 0.42
N ASP A 45 10.44 6.26 1.40
CA ASP A 45 8.99 6.38 1.34
C ASP A 45 8.54 7.48 2.28
N LEU A 46 7.50 8.17 1.87
CA LEU A 46 6.76 9.13 2.69
C LEU A 46 5.29 8.77 2.66
N THR A 47 4.57 9.18 3.69
CA THR A 47 3.11 9.22 3.65
C THR A 47 2.67 10.65 3.89
N TYR A 48 1.92 11.22 2.96
CA TYR A 48 1.35 12.56 3.08
C TYR A 48 -0.16 12.48 2.87
N ASN A 49 -0.95 12.94 3.85
CA ASN A 49 -2.41 12.78 3.84
C ASN A 49 -2.89 11.35 3.52
N ARG A 50 -2.23 10.32 4.08
CA ARG A 50 -2.46 8.88 3.81
C ARG A 50 -2.09 8.41 2.38
N ILE A 51 -1.57 9.28 1.53
CA ILE A 51 -1.06 8.90 0.21
C ILE A 51 0.40 8.45 0.39
N PRO A 52 0.76 7.19 0.09
CA PRO A 52 2.14 6.77 0.06
C PRO A 52 2.85 7.42 -1.15
N ILE A 53 4.10 7.79 -0.96
CA ILE A 53 4.91 8.45 -1.99
C ILE A 53 6.27 7.77 -1.96
N ILE A 54 6.70 7.28 -3.12
CA ILE A 54 8.03 6.69 -3.28
C ILE A 54 8.89 7.71 -3.99
N ILE A 55 9.98 8.13 -3.34
CA ILE A 55 10.95 9.04 -3.93
C ILE A 55 12.23 8.27 -4.17
N ILE A 56 12.69 8.30 -5.42
CA ILE A 56 13.91 7.65 -5.87
C ILE A 56 14.87 8.72 -6.38
N VAL A 57 16.10 8.67 -5.90
CA VAL A 57 17.21 9.43 -6.47
C VAL A 57 18.17 8.42 -7.10
N ALA A 58 18.30 8.45 -8.42
CA ALA A 58 19.06 7.45 -9.17
C ALA A 58 19.94 8.04 -10.28
N VAL A 59 20.98 7.30 -10.64
CA VAL A 59 21.85 7.54 -11.80
C VAL A 59 21.37 6.77 -13.03
N THR A 60 21.65 7.28 -14.22
CA THR A 60 21.33 6.64 -15.50
C THR A 60 22.53 5.89 -16.13
N GLY A 61 23.65 5.73 -15.41
CA GLY A 61 24.93 5.18 -15.89
C GLY A 61 25.77 4.53 -14.79
N LYS A 62 26.84 3.82 -15.15
CA LYS A 62 27.75 3.14 -14.20
C LYS A 62 29.02 3.98 -13.94
N HIS A 63 29.44 4.04 -12.67
CA HIS A 63 30.73 4.55 -12.16
C HIS A 63 30.92 6.08 -12.05
N GLN A 64 30.00 6.85 -11.43
CA GLN A 64 30.21 8.30 -11.20
C GLN A 64 29.25 8.95 -10.19
N GLN A 65 29.38 8.56 -8.92
CA GLN A 65 28.61 8.86 -7.72
C GLN A 65 27.14 9.35 -7.77
N PHE A 66 26.72 10.32 -8.58
CA PHE A 66 25.31 10.58 -8.90
C PHE A 66 25.12 11.46 -10.17
N GLU A 67 25.81 11.23 -11.29
CA GLU A 67 25.72 12.13 -12.47
C GLU A 67 24.58 11.81 -13.48
N ILE A 68 23.79 12.84 -13.84
CA ILE A 68 24.12 13.56 -15.09
C ILE A 68 25.08 14.74 -14.87
N GLY A 69 25.34 15.35 -13.68
CA GLY A 69 24.69 15.45 -12.35
C GLY A 69 25.56 15.85 -11.14
N GLU A 70 25.92 14.86 -10.31
CA GLU A 70 26.27 14.87 -8.87
C GLU A 70 25.08 15.04 -7.93
N GLY A 71 23.85 15.13 -8.45
CA GLY A 71 22.63 15.14 -7.64
C GLY A 71 21.60 14.07 -8.00
N GLY A 72 21.90 13.21 -8.98
CA GLY A 72 20.99 12.17 -9.48
C GLY A 72 19.78 12.74 -10.22
N THR A 73 18.94 11.84 -10.73
CA THR A 73 17.59 12.16 -11.18
C THR A 73 16.62 11.88 -10.04
N VAL A 74 15.77 12.84 -9.71
CA VAL A 74 14.71 12.68 -8.70
C VAL A 74 13.42 12.27 -9.38
N THR A 75 12.96 11.06 -9.08
CA THR A 75 11.71 10.50 -9.58
C THR A 75 10.75 10.28 -8.42
N ILE A 76 9.48 10.62 -8.64
CA ILE A 76 8.41 10.48 -7.64
C ILE A 76 7.34 9.56 -8.21
N SER A 77 7.00 8.52 -7.46
CA SER A 77 5.91 7.60 -7.78
C SER A 77 4.80 7.71 -6.73
N LEU A 78 3.57 7.65 -7.23
CA LEU A 78 2.32 7.76 -6.48
C LEU A 78 1.46 6.53 -6.77
N PRO A 79 0.47 6.19 -5.92
CA PRO A 79 -0.50 5.16 -6.23
C PRO A 79 -1.19 5.39 -7.58
N ASP A 80 -1.38 4.31 -8.30
CA ASP A 80 -2.18 4.30 -9.50
C ASP A 80 -3.63 3.91 -9.16
N PRO A 81 -4.62 4.84 -9.27
CA PRO A 81 -6.02 4.50 -9.04
C PRO A 81 -6.52 3.41 -9.98
N ASP A 82 -5.97 3.36 -11.19
CA ASP A 82 -6.39 2.49 -12.26
C ASP A 82 -5.80 1.08 -12.11
N TYR A 83 -4.97 0.84 -11.09
CA TYR A 83 -4.53 -0.50 -10.74
C TYR A 83 -5.57 -1.24 -9.89
N PRO A 84 -5.86 -2.54 -10.18
CA PRO A 84 -5.32 -3.37 -11.28
C PRO A 84 -6.25 -3.39 -12.51
N THR A 85 -7.23 -2.48 -12.60
CA THR A 85 -8.31 -2.55 -13.60
C THR A 85 -7.85 -2.18 -15.00
N SER A 86 -7.22 -1.03 -15.17
CA SER A 86 -6.65 -0.54 -16.44
C SER A 86 -5.16 -0.24 -16.38
N SER A 87 -4.52 -0.44 -15.22
CA SER A 87 -3.07 -0.36 -15.04
C SER A 87 -2.50 -1.67 -14.50
N PHE A 88 -1.28 -2.01 -14.94
CA PHE A 88 -0.53 -3.18 -14.48
C PHE A 88 0.41 -2.89 -13.30
N SER A 89 0.57 -1.62 -12.91
CA SER A 89 1.49 -1.20 -11.85
C SER A 89 0.71 -0.55 -10.70
N GLU A 90 0.99 -0.93 -9.45
CA GLU A 90 0.42 -0.27 -8.25
C GLU A 90 0.75 1.22 -8.16
N THR A 91 1.77 1.66 -8.91
CA THR A 91 2.24 3.05 -8.91
C THR A 91 2.39 3.62 -10.31
N GLN A 92 2.23 4.93 -10.40
CA GLN A 92 2.49 5.76 -11.58
C GLN A 92 3.44 6.91 -11.21
N PHE A 93 4.11 7.49 -12.19
CA PHE A 93 4.98 8.64 -11.94
C PHE A 93 4.18 9.93 -11.78
N LEU A 94 4.72 10.90 -11.02
CA LEU A 94 4.09 12.20 -10.83
C LEU A 94 3.84 12.92 -12.17
N ASP A 95 4.76 12.83 -13.14
CA ASP A 95 4.57 13.47 -14.45
C ASP A 95 3.36 12.93 -15.22
N CYS A 96 2.96 11.68 -14.99
CA CYS A 96 1.77 11.10 -15.63
C CYS A 96 0.45 11.73 -15.14
N VAL A 97 0.42 12.28 -13.92
CA VAL A 97 -0.81 12.86 -13.32
C VAL A 97 -0.89 14.38 -13.46
N ILE A 98 0.18 15.05 -13.88
CA ILE A 98 0.18 16.50 -14.07
C ILE A 98 -0.45 16.87 -15.41
N LYS A 99 -1.55 17.62 -15.36
CA LYS A 99 -2.33 18.04 -16.54
C LYS A 99 -1.71 19.18 -17.34
N ASP A 100 -0.91 20.04 -16.70
CA ASP A 100 -0.24 21.14 -17.39
C ASP A 100 0.99 20.59 -18.15
N PRO A 101 1.00 20.62 -19.51
CA PRO A 101 2.08 20.04 -20.30
C PRO A 101 3.42 20.75 -20.13
N THR A 102 3.41 22.02 -19.72
CA THR A 102 4.64 22.78 -19.44
C THR A 102 5.26 22.33 -18.13
N ILE A 103 4.44 22.13 -17.10
CA ILE A 103 4.89 21.63 -15.80
C ILE A 103 5.33 20.18 -15.94
N GLU A 104 4.50 19.33 -16.55
CA GLU A 104 4.76 17.92 -16.83
C GLU A 104 6.14 17.74 -17.50
N LYS A 105 6.35 18.39 -18.65
CA LYS A 105 7.62 18.29 -19.39
C LYS A 105 8.81 18.78 -18.57
N ARG A 106 8.61 19.77 -17.70
CA ARG A 106 9.66 20.31 -16.83
C ARG A 106 10.05 19.31 -15.73
N ILE A 107 9.09 18.53 -15.23
CA ILE A 107 9.34 17.59 -14.12
C ILE A 107 9.79 16.19 -14.58
N ARG A 108 9.59 15.84 -15.86
CA ARG A 108 9.83 14.49 -16.41
C ARG A 108 11.24 13.92 -16.15
N HIS A 109 12.26 14.73 -15.92
CA HIS A 109 13.63 14.30 -15.55
C HIS A 109 14.36 15.34 -14.70
N ILE A 110 13.91 15.60 -13.48
CA ILE A 110 14.51 16.61 -12.61
C ILE A 110 15.89 16.16 -12.12
N SER A 111 16.92 16.95 -12.47
CA SER A 111 18.25 16.81 -11.88
C SER A 111 18.24 17.31 -10.44
N GLY A 112 18.65 16.43 -9.52
CA GLY A 112 18.82 16.76 -8.10
C GLY A 112 20.03 17.65 -7.80
N LYS A 113 20.80 18.08 -8.82
CA LYS A 113 21.98 18.95 -8.65
C LYS A 113 21.59 20.36 -8.18
N LYS A 114 20.46 20.87 -8.68
CA LYS A 114 19.97 22.21 -8.38
C LYS A 114 18.83 22.15 -7.37
N GLU A 115 19.05 22.69 -6.19
CA GLU A 115 18.04 22.75 -5.12
C GLU A 115 16.72 23.38 -5.60
N GLU A 116 16.77 24.48 -6.35
CA GLU A 116 15.59 25.16 -6.92
C GLU A 116 14.70 24.24 -7.77
N ASN A 117 15.29 23.27 -8.47
CA ASN A 117 14.55 22.33 -9.32
C ASN A 117 13.88 21.25 -8.48
N VAL A 118 14.56 20.76 -7.44
CA VAL A 118 14.00 19.77 -6.51
C VAL A 118 12.89 20.41 -5.68
N GLU A 119 13.07 21.64 -5.22
CA GLU A 119 12.04 22.39 -4.51
C GLU A 119 10.83 22.66 -5.42
N PHE A 120 11.04 23.01 -6.69
CA PHE A 120 9.95 23.14 -7.66
C PHE A 120 9.19 21.83 -7.85
N LEU A 121 9.89 20.70 -8.01
CA LEU A 121 9.28 19.38 -8.12
C LEU A 121 8.42 19.06 -6.89
N PHE A 122 8.92 19.36 -5.69
CA PHE A 122 8.18 19.12 -4.45
C PHE A 122 7.00 20.07 -4.26
N LYS A 123 7.06 21.31 -4.73
CA LYS A 123 5.89 22.20 -4.78
C LYS A 123 4.81 21.64 -5.69
N VAL A 124 5.17 21.17 -6.89
CA VAL A 124 4.23 20.51 -7.81
C VAL A 124 3.62 19.26 -7.17
N LEU A 125 4.43 18.44 -6.50
CA LEU A 125 3.94 17.28 -5.75
C LEU A 125 2.95 17.72 -4.65
N LYS A 126 3.29 18.72 -3.85
CA LYS A 126 2.43 19.19 -2.75
C LYS A 126 1.10 19.72 -3.27
N ASP A 127 1.13 20.55 -4.31
CA ASP A 127 -0.07 21.10 -4.93
C ASP A 127 -0.97 19.98 -5.47
N TYR A 128 -0.39 18.95 -6.09
CA TYR A 128 -1.12 17.76 -6.51
C TYR A 128 -1.74 17.03 -5.32
N LEU A 129 -0.97 16.73 -4.26
CA LEU A 129 -1.45 16.02 -3.07
C LEU A 129 -2.54 16.77 -2.29
N GLU A 130 -2.57 18.10 -2.38
CA GLU A 130 -3.60 18.95 -1.77
C GLU A 130 -4.83 19.15 -2.67
N SER A 131 -4.74 18.75 -3.95
CA SER A 131 -5.83 18.85 -4.93
C SER A 131 -6.98 17.89 -4.63
N ASP A 132 -8.17 18.19 -5.17
CA ASP A 132 -9.32 17.32 -5.05
C ASP A 132 -9.16 15.99 -5.81
N GLU A 133 -8.32 15.98 -6.85
CA GLU A 133 -7.98 14.77 -7.60
C GLU A 133 -7.22 13.77 -6.72
N ALA A 134 -6.20 14.21 -5.98
CA ALA A 134 -5.50 13.36 -5.04
C ALA A 134 -6.39 12.90 -3.86
N LYS A 135 -7.34 13.73 -3.40
CA LYS A 135 -8.31 13.32 -2.37
C LYS A 135 -9.26 12.24 -2.86
N LEU A 136 -9.62 12.24 -4.15
CA LEU A 136 -10.43 11.18 -4.74
C LEU A 136 -9.67 9.85 -4.79
N LEU A 137 -8.34 9.87 -5.01
CA LEU A 137 -7.51 8.67 -4.91
C LEU A 137 -7.65 7.99 -3.53
N LEU A 138 -7.63 8.78 -2.45
CA LEU A 138 -7.78 8.28 -1.10
C LEU A 138 -9.15 7.63 -0.87
N LYS A 139 -10.23 8.30 -1.29
CA LYS A 139 -11.59 7.78 -1.09
C LYS A 139 -11.84 6.47 -1.81
N ASN A 140 -11.23 6.27 -2.97
CA ASN A 140 -11.47 5.08 -3.80
C ASN A 140 -10.68 3.86 -3.33
N LYS A 141 -9.80 3.98 -2.34
CA LYS A 141 -8.92 2.90 -1.87
C LYS A 141 -9.08 2.61 -0.37
N ASP A 142 -10.02 3.26 0.32
CA ASP A 142 -10.41 2.85 1.67
C ASP A 142 -10.91 1.40 1.66
N ILE A 143 -10.51 0.61 2.66
CA ILE A 143 -11.00 -0.77 2.80
C ILE A 143 -12.46 -0.71 3.28
N ILE A 144 -13.36 -1.25 2.45
CA ILE A 144 -14.78 -1.33 2.72
C ILE A 144 -15.11 -2.78 3.07
N LEU A 145 -15.26 -3.03 4.36
CA LEU A 145 -15.75 -4.31 4.88
C LEU A 145 -16.73 -3.98 6.02
N ASP A 146 -17.97 -4.45 5.90
CA ASP A 146 -18.99 -4.26 6.95
C ASP A 146 -18.71 -5.24 8.09
N THR A 147 -18.03 -4.78 9.14
CA THR A 147 -17.54 -5.64 10.22
C THR A 147 -18.62 -6.14 11.17
N VAL A 148 -19.86 -5.63 11.10
CA VAL A 148 -20.93 -5.94 12.08
C VAL A 148 -21.98 -6.92 11.56
N SER A 149 -22.21 -6.99 10.25
CA SER A 149 -23.19 -7.90 9.68
C SER A 149 -22.60 -9.30 9.39
N ILE A 150 -23.47 -10.28 9.21
CA ILE A 150 -23.15 -11.57 8.59
C ILE A 150 -23.62 -11.50 7.14
N ASP A 151 -22.72 -11.71 6.16
CA ASP A 151 -23.05 -11.50 4.75
C ASP A 151 -24.06 -12.54 4.26
N THR A 152 -23.75 -13.84 4.47
CA THR A 152 -24.65 -14.93 4.09
C THR A 152 -24.42 -16.13 5.01
N ILE A 153 -25.48 -16.89 5.26
CA ILE A 153 -25.46 -18.10 6.08
C ILE A 153 -26.32 -19.19 5.43
N GLY A 154 -25.79 -20.41 5.37
CA GLY A 154 -26.45 -21.55 4.75
C GLY A 154 -26.05 -22.88 5.39
N VAL A 155 -26.75 -23.94 5.00
CA VAL A 155 -26.44 -25.32 5.40
C VAL A 155 -25.96 -26.08 4.18
N VAL A 156 -24.76 -26.65 4.24
CA VAL A 156 -24.11 -27.38 3.16
C VAL A 156 -23.61 -28.70 3.72
N GLU A 157 -24.10 -29.84 3.21
CA GLU A 157 -23.63 -31.19 3.59
C GLU A 157 -23.53 -31.43 5.13
N ASP A 158 -24.56 -31.03 5.90
CA ASP A 158 -24.63 -31.06 7.38
C ASP A 158 -23.73 -30.07 8.13
N HIS A 159 -23.11 -29.11 7.42
CA HIS A 159 -22.29 -28.05 8.00
C HIS A 159 -23.06 -26.74 7.97
N LEU A 160 -22.91 -25.92 9.01
CA LEU A 160 -23.36 -24.54 8.97
C LEU A 160 -22.25 -23.69 8.36
N GLU A 161 -22.50 -23.06 7.22
CA GLU A 161 -21.51 -22.25 6.50
C GLU A 161 -21.91 -20.77 6.54
N LEU A 162 -21.02 -19.93 7.05
CA LEU A 162 -21.11 -18.47 7.01
C LEU A 162 -20.14 -17.96 5.95
N LEU A 163 -20.68 -17.30 4.94
CA LEU A 163 -19.90 -16.72 3.86
C LEU A 163 -19.45 -15.30 4.25
N LEU A 164 -18.17 -15.00 4.04
CA LEU A 164 -17.56 -13.69 4.11
C LEU A 164 -17.02 -13.36 2.72
N ILE A 165 -17.52 -12.30 2.11
CA ILE A 165 -17.06 -11.84 0.80
C ILE A 165 -16.10 -10.67 1.01
N ASP A 166 -14.87 -10.81 0.54
CA ASP A 166 -13.88 -9.75 0.54
C ASP A 166 -13.56 -9.33 -0.91
N ASP A 167 -14.11 -8.21 -1.31
CA ASP A 167 -13.93 -7.58 -2.61
C ASP A 167 -12.85 -6.48 -2.63
N ASN A 168 -12.12 -6.31 -1.52
CA ASN A 168 -11.10 -5.28 -1.39
C ASN A 168 -9.78 -5.69 -2.06
N LEU A 169 -9.15 -4.72 -2.71
CA LEU A 169 -7.83 -4.90 -3.30
C LEU A 169 -6.74 -4.89 -2.22
N TRP A 170 -5.85 -5.87 -2.26
CA TRP A 170 -4.72 -5.97 -1.35
C TRP A 170 -3.55 -5.09 -1.80
N LEU A 171 -3.51 -3.86 -1.29
CA LEU A 171 -2.47 -2.89 -1.59
C LEU A 171 -1.51 -2.74 -0.41
N SER A 172 -0.21 -2.63 -0.70
CA SER A 172 0.84 -2.52 0.32
C SER A 172 0.62 -1.40 1.34
N TYR A 173 -0.01 -0.29 0.94
CA TYR A 173 -0.24 0.88 1.79
C TYR A 173 -1.57 0.89 2.55
N THR A 174 -2.53 0.02 2.20
CA THR A 174 -3.79 -0.16 2.94
C THR A 174 -3.87 -1.50 3.65
N GLU A 175 -2.87 -2.37 3.47
CA GLU A 175 -2.81 -3.72 4.04
C GLU A 175 -3.06 -3.75 5.55
N HIS A 176 -2.51 -2.79 6.31
CA HIS A 176 -2.73 -2.73 7.75
C HIS A 176 -4.22 -2.53 8.11
N ASP A 177 -4.89 -1.59 7.45
CA ASP A 177 -6.31 -1.31 7.66
C ASP A 177 -7.17 -2.49 7.17
N HIS A 178 -6.73 -3.18 6.11
CA HIS A 178 -7.38 -4.38 5.59
C HIS A 178 -7.34 -5.51 6.60
N LEU A 179 -6.16 -5.83 7.12
CA LEU A 179 -5.96 -6.86 8.14
C LEU A 179 -6.80 -6.57 9.39
N LEU A 180 -6.86 -5.32 9.84
CA LEU A 180 -7.66 -4.92 11.00
C LEU A 180 -9.16 -5.18 10.76
N LYS A 181 -9.70 -4.71 9.63
CA LYS A 181 -11.12 -4.90 9.30
C LYS A 181 -11.47 -6.37 9.09
N LEU A 182 -10.62 -7.13 8.41
CA LEU A 182 -10.81 -8.56 8.21
C LEU A 182 -10.81 -9.31 9.54
N GLN A 183 -9.92 -8.94 10.46
CA GLN A 183 -9.92 -9.47 11.83
C GLN A 183 -11.21 -9.15 12.58
N GLU A 184 -11.68 -7.90 12.54
CA GLU A 184 -12.94 -7.50 13.17
C GLU A 184 -14.13 -8.28 12.62
N LYS A 185 -14.22 -8.43 11.28
CA LYS A 185 -15.27 -9.20 10.61
C LYS A 185 -15.25 -10.68 11.02
N ILE A 186 -14.08 -11.33 10.99
CA ILE A 186 -13.93 -12.72 11.41
C ILE A 186 -14.31 -12.89 12.88
N ASN A 187 -13.88 -11.98 13.76
CA ASN A 187 -14.24 -12.02 15.17
C ASN A 187 -15.75 -11.88 15.38
N ASN A 188 -16.44 -11.05 14.58
CA ASN A 188 -17.90 -10.96 14.60
C ASN A 188 -18.57 -12.28 14.20
N TYR A 189 -18.02 -12.98 13.19
CA TYR A 189 -18.54 -14.29 12.75
C TYR A 189 -18.34 -15.35 13.83
N ILE A 190 -17.17 -15.40 14.44
CA ILE A 190 -16.88 -16.27 15.58
C ILE A 190 -17.87 -15.98 16.72
N HIS A 191 -18.04 -14.70 17.07
CA HIS A 191 -18.97 -14.30 18.12
C HIS A 191 -20.41 -14.73 17.82
N TYR A 192 -20.88 -14.54 16.59
CA TYR A 192 -22.22 -14.97 16.15
C TYR A 192 -22.43 -16.49 16.30
N LEU A 193 -21.40 -17.28 15.99
CA LEU A 193 -21.40 -18.73 16.16
C LEU A 193 -21.36 -19.15 17.65
N GLU A 194 -20.45 -18.57 18.44
CA GLU A 194 -20.31 -18.88 19.87
C GLU A 194 -21.55 -18.50 20.69
N SER A 195 -22.16 -17.36 20.35
CA SER A 195 -23.40 -16.89 20.98
C SER A 195 -24.66 -17.59 20.44
N LYS A 196 -24.50 -18.54 19.51
CA LYS A 196 -25.57 -19.39 18.97
C LYS A 196 -26.74 -18.61 18.35
N GLN A 197 -26.47 -17.44 17.77
CA GLN A 197 -27.51 -16.58 17.18
C GLN A 197 -28.25 -17.24 16.01
N TYR A 198 -27.67 -18.25 15.37
CA TYR A 198 -28.29 -19.00 14.26
C TYR A 198 -29.34 -20.03 14.70
N VAL A 199 -29.36 -20.43 15.98
CA VAL A 199 -30.06 -21.66 16.41
C VAL A 199 -31.57 -21.60 16.19
N GLU A 200 -32.20 -20.44 16.40
CA GLU A 200 -33.64 -20.28 16.20
C GLU A 200 -34.06 -20.61 14.75
N LYS A 201 -33.20 -20.28 13.78
CA LYS A 201 -33.50 -20.42 12.35
C LYS A 201 -32.98 -21.72 11.74
N TYR A 202 -31.82 -22.20 12.19
CA TYR A 202 -31.11 -23.31 11.55
C TYR A 202 -30.98 -24.57 12.42
N GLY A 203 -31.33 -24.49 13.71
CA GLY A 203 -31.01 -25.53 14.70
C GLY A 203 -29.53 -25.52 15.10
N ASP A 204 -29.10 -26.50 15.89
CA ASP A 204 -27.73 -26.57 16.44
C ASP A 204 -27.03 -27.91 16.16
N ASN A 205 -27.63 -28.77 15.32
CA ASN A 205 -27.12 -30.12 15.07
C ASN A 205 -26.24 -30.16 13.81
N PHE A 206 -25.09 -29.49 13.89
CA PHE A 206 -24.09 -29.46 12.81
C PHE A 206 -22.82 -30.19 13.24
N LYS A 207 -22.19 -30.90 12.31
CA LYS A 207 -20.90 -31.57 12.55
C LYS A 207 -19.75 -30.58 12.68
N GLU A 208 -19.87 -29.48 11.95
CA GLU A 208 -18.86 -28.42 11.84
C GLU A 208 -19.53 -27.09 11.49
N LYS A 209 -18.90 -25.99 11.91
CA LYS A 209 -19.28 -24.61 11.57
C LYS A 209 -18.16 -24.00 10.72
N VAL A 210 -18.45 -23.67 9.47
CA VAL A 210 -17.44 -23.20 8.52
C VAL A 210 -17.59 -21.68 8.34
N ILE A 211 -16.53 -20.94 8.59
CA ILE A 211 -16.39 -19.55 8.11
C ILE A 211 -15.70 -19.66 6.74
N HIS A 212 -16.45 -19.41 5.68
CA HIS A 212 -15.94 -19.47 4.32
C HIS A 212 -15.66 -18.07 3.81
N ILE A 213 -14.38 -17.77 3.56
CA ILE A 213 -13.95 -16.51 2.98
C ILE A 213 -13.74 -16.69 1.48
N ILE A 214 -14.38 -15.84 0.68
CA ILE A 214 -14.11 -15.72 -0.75
C ILE A 214 -13.45 -14.37 -1.01
N PHE A 215 -12.25 -14.41 -1.59
CA PHE A 215 -11.52 -13.23 -2.01
C PHE A 215 -11.74 -12.94 -3.49
N GLN A 216 -12.09 -11.70 -3.84
CA GLN A 216 -12.06 -11.23 -5.23
C GLN A 216 -10.62 -11.02 -5.72
N TYR A 217 -9.73 -10.52 -4.84
CA TYR A 217 -8.32 -10.27 -5.14
C TYR A 217 -7.45 -11.09 -4.20
N ALA A 218 -6.36 -11.65 -4.75
CA ALA A 218 -5.46 -12.49 -3.97
C ALA A 218 -4.89 -11.71 -2.75
N PRO A 219 -4.98 -12.28 -1.54
CA PRO A 219 -4.35 -11.69 -0.36
C PRO A 219 -2.83 -11.60 -0.50
N SER A 220 -2.23 -10.66 0.23
CA SER A 220 -0.78 -10.62 0.38
C SER A 220 -0.25 -11.79 1.21
N ASP A 221 1.06 -11.99 1.23
CA ASP A 221 1.71 -12.97 2.12
C ASP A 221 1.36 -12.74 3.60
N ASN A 222 1.25 -11.48 4.02
CA ASN A 222 0.80 -11.12 5.37
C ASN A 222 -0.66 -11.50 5.60
N GLY A 223 -1.53 -11.27 4.61
CA GLY A 223 -2.92 -11.72 4.61
C GLY A 223 -3.04 -13.23 4.75
N LEU A 224 -2.32 -13.99 3.94
CA LEU A 224 -2.29 -15.46 4.03
C LEU A 224 -1.76 -15.94 5.38
N ALA A 225 -0.68 -15.33 5.88
CA ALA A 225 -0.13 -15.65 7.19
C ALA A 225 -1.14 -15.36 8.31
N PHE A 226 -1.89 -14.27 8.22
CA PHE A 226 -2.97 -13.94 9.14
C PHE A 226 -4.06 -15.02 9.15
N LEU A 227 -4.54 -15.47 7.99
CA LEU A 227 -5.56 -16.53 7.88
C LEU A 227 -5.07 -17.86 8.48
N VAL A 228 -3.78 -18.18 8.32
CA VAL A 228 -3.16 -19.35 8.97
C VAL A 228 -3.20 -19.22 10.49
N GLN A 229 -3.00 -18.02 11.05
CA GLN A 229 -3.12 -17.82 12.49
C GLN A 229 -4.57 -17.95 12.96
N VAL A 230 -5.55 -17.40 12.21
CA VAL A 230 -6.98 -17.59 12.50
C VAL A 230 -7.32 -19.07 12.54
N GLN A 231 -6.93 -19.84 11.52
CA GLN A 231 -7.19 -21.29 11.48
C GLN A 231 -6.62 -22.00 12.72
N LYS A 232 -5.42 -21.62 13.18
CA LYS A 232 -4.82 -22.18 14.40
C LYS A 232 -5.64 -21.86 15.66
N VAL A 233 -6.18 -20.64 15.78
CA VAL A 233 -7.05 -20.27 16.91
C VAL A 233 -8.32 -21.12 16.92
N LEU A 234 -8.88 -21.42 15.74
CA LEU A 234 -10.11 -22.21 15.63
C LEU A 234 -9.93 -23.72 15.87
N GLN A 235 -8.70 -24.26 15.85
CA GLN A 235 -8.42 -25.70 15.98
C GLN A 235 -8.97 -26.37 17.25
N SER A 236 -9.16 -25.61 18.34
CA SER A 236 -9.70 -26.13 19.60
C SER A 236 -11.24 -26.06 19.68
N THR A 237 -11.90 -25.65 18.60
CA THR A 237 -13.36 -25.44 18.52
C THR A 237 -13.98 -26.40 17.48
N ASP A 238 -15.29 -26.32 17.30
CA ASP A 238 -16.02 -26.98 16.21
C ASP A 238 -16.15 -26.08 14.96
N MET A 239 -15.34 -25.02 14.90
CA MET A 239 -15.27 -24.08 13.79
C MET A 239 -14.05 -24.32 12.92
N SER A 240 -14.16 -24.00 11.64
CA SER A 240 -13.03 -24.00 10.70
C SER A 240 -13.11 -22.86 9.71
N LEU A 241 -11.95 -22.54 9.13
CA LEU A 241 -11.84 -21.58 8.05
C LEU A 241 -11.71 -22.32 6.71
N LYS A 242 -12.56 -21.93 5.76
CA LYS A 242 -12.42 -22.29 4.35
C LYS A 242 -12.07 -21.02 3.58
N VAL A 243 -11.10 -21.10 2.68
CA VAL A 243 -10.65 -19.94 1.89
C VAL A 243 -10.71 -20.30 0.41
N THR A 244 -11.35 -19.43 -0.36
CA THR A 244 -11.35 -19.47 -1.83
C THR A 244 -10.62 -18.23 -2.34
N LEU A 245 -9.58 -18.46 -3.13
CA LEU A 245 -8.78 -17.43 -3.79
C LEU A 245 -9.27 -17.26 -5.23
N PRO A 246 -9.05 -16.09 -5.86
CA PRO A 246 -9.31 -15.94 -7.29
C PRO A 246 -8.38 -16.86 -8.10
N ASP A 247 -8.85 -17.25 -9.30
CA ASP A 247 -8.11 -18.06 -10.28
C ASP A 247 -6.87 -17.36 -10.86
#